data_AF-A0AA39XJ94-F1
#
_entry.id   AF-A0AA39XJ94-F1
#
_cell.length_a   1.000
_cell.length_b   1.000
_cell.length_c   1.000
_cell.angle_alpha   90.00
_cell.angle_beta   90.00
_cell.angle_gamma   90.00
#
_symmetry.space_group_name_H-M   'P 1'
#
loop_
_entity.id
_entity.type
_entity.pdbx_description
1 polymer ?
#
loop_
_entity_poly.entity_id
_entity_poly.type
_entity_poly.pdbx_seq_one_letter_code
_entity_poly.pdbx_strand_id
1 'polypeptide(L)' 'QKAPRENLTEEQKRNNHIKSEQKRRTQIKEGFDDLCNLVPKLVTGGFSKSAVLTTAGSWLSDLLEGNRMLAQELKQLK' A
#
# COMPACT_ATOMS: atom_id res chain seq x y z
N GLN A 1 -39.19 -4.32 1.02
CA GLN A 1 -39.12 -2.86 0.74
C GLN A 1 -38.06 -2.28 1.68
N LYS A 2 -36.97 -1.68 1.17
CA LYS A 2 -36.02 -0.96 2.03
C LYS A 2 -36.66 0.37 2.44
N ALA A 3 -36.65 0.68 3.74
CA ALA A 3 -37.22 1.91 4.27
C ALA A 3 -36.65 3.14 3.53
N PRO A 4 -37.43 4.22 3.36
CA PRO A 4 -36.95 5.45 2.77
C PRO A 4 -35.70 5.92 3.53
N ARG A 5 -34.64 6.27 2.81
CA ARG A 5 -33.42 6.82 3.44
C ARG A 5 -33.78 8.15 4.09
N GLU A 6 -33.87 8.17 5.41
CA GLU A 6 -33.93 9.41 6.16
C GLU A 6 -32.64 10.20 5.95
N ASN A 7 -32.77 11.52 5.78
CA ASN A 7 -31.63 12.40 5.68
C ASN A 7 -30.87 12.41 7.00
N LEU A 8 -29.54 12.23 6.93
CA LEU A 8 -28.68 12.28 8.11
C LEU A 8 -28.76 13.65 8.78
N THR A 9 -28.82 13.66 10.11
CA THR A 9 -28.64 14.90 10.90
C THR A 9 -27.22 15.44 10.73
N GLU A 10 -26.99 16.72 11.02
CA GLU A 10 -25.64 17.31 10.93
C GLU A 10 -24.64 16.62 11.86
N GLU A 11 -25.09 16.20 13.04
CA GLU A 11 -24.28 15.42 13.97
C GLU A 11 -23.91 14.04 13.38
N GLN A 12 -24.88 13.34 12.77
CA GLN A 12 -24.62 12.06 12.10
C GLN A 12 -23.67 12.22 10.91
N LYS A 13 -23.81 13.29 10.11
CA LYS A 13 -22.88 13.58 9.00
C LYS A 13 -21.46 13.81 9.51
N ARG A 14 -21.29 14.62 10.57
CA ARG A 14 -19.99 14.87 11.21
C ARG A 14 -19.37 13.56 11.72
N ASN A 15 -20.14 12.74 12.42
CA ASN A 15 -19.67 11.46 12.95
C ASN A 15 -19.27 10.48 11.85
N ASN A 16 -20.06 10.40 10.78
CA ASN A 16 -19.75 9.55 9.63
C ASN A 16 -18.49 10.03 8.89
N HIS A 17 -18.30 11.35 8.74
CA HIS A 17 -17.09 11.91 8.15
C HIS A 17 -15.83 11.52 8.95
N ILE A 18 -15.86 11.67 10.27
CA ILE A 18 -14.75 11.29 11.15
C ILE A 18 -14.44 9.79 11.01
N LYS A 19 -15.47 8.93 11.09
CA LYS A 19 -15.31 7.47 10.96
C LYS A 19 -14.75 7.08 9.59
N SER A 20 -15.23 7.70 8.51
CA SER A 20 -14.76 7.44 7.15
C SER A 20 -13.28 7.82 6.99
N GLU A 21 -12.87 8.97 7.53
CA GLU A 21 -11.47 9.39 7.45
C GLU A 21 -10.56 8.53 8.33
N GLN A 22 -11.02 8.12 9.52
CA GLN A 22 -10.27 7.18 10.35
C GLN A 22 -10.06 5.85 9.63
N LYS A 23 -11.12 5.30 9.01
CA LYS A 23 -11.02 4.08 8.19
C LYS A 23 -10.02 4.26 7.04
N ARG A 24 -10.10 5.38 6.30
CA ARG A 24 -9.17 5.68 5.21
C ARG A 24 -7.72 5.71 5.70
N ARG A 25 -7.46 6.33 6.85
CA ARG A 25 -6.11 6.40 7.45
C ARG A 25 -5.60 5.04 7.90
N THR A 26 -6.46 4.22 8.49
CA THR A 26 -6.11 2.84 8.87
C THR A 26 -5.71 2.02 7.65
N GLN A 27 -6.49 2.07 6.57
CA GLN A 27 -6.17 1.35 5.32
C GLN A 27 -4.83 1.80 4.71
N ILE A 28 -4.54 3.10 4.75
CA ILE A 28 -3.24 3.62 4.30
C ILE A 28 -2.12 3.05 5.17
N LYS A 29 -2.30 3.03 6.50
CA LYS A 29 -1.29 2.48 7.42
C LYS A 29 -1.02 1.00 7.14
N GLU A 30 -2.08 0.19 7.02
CA GLU A 30 -1.99 -1.23 6.67
C GLU A 30 -1.20 -1.44 5.37
N GLY A 31 -1.47 -0.64 4.33
CA GLY A 31 -0.70 -0.72 3.09
C GLY A 31 0.79 -0.37 3.22
N PHE A 32 1.17 0.51 4.17
CA PHE A 32 2.58 0.77 4.47
C PHE A 32 3.22 -0.39 5.26
N ASP A 33 2.47 -0.99 6.18
CA ASP A 33 2.95 -2.15 6.96
C ASP A 33 3.16 -3.35 6.02
N ASP A 34 2.25 -3.60 5.08
CA ASP A 34 2.39 -4.63 4.04
C ASP A 34 3.61 -4.38 3.14
N LEU A 35 3.86 -3.12 2.76
CA LEU A 35 5.01 -2.76 1.95
C LEU A 35 6.34 -3.01 2.69
N CYS A 36 6.39 -2.71 4.00
CA CYS A 36 7.55 -3.02 4.84
C CYS A 36 7.81 -4.52 4.94
N ASN A 37 6.75 -5.34 4.99
CA ASN A 37 6.86 -6.81 5.05
C ASN A 37 7.30 -7.41 3.71
N LEU A 38 6.86 -6.84 2.57
CA LEU A 38 7.14 -7.36 1.24
C LEU A 38 8.57 -7.05 0.77
N VAL A 39 9.08 -5.86 1.09
CA VAL A 39 10.38 -5.39 0.62
C VAL A 39 11.47 -5.80 1.61
N PRO A 40 12.42 -6.68 1.26
CA PRO A 40 13.40 -7.23 2.21
C PRO A 40 14.19 -6.18 2.98
N LYS A 41 14.49 -5.03 2.33
CA LYS A 41 15.24 -3.92 2.93
C LYS A 41 14.44 -3.11 3.97
N LEU A 42 13.12 -3.32 4.08
CA LEU A 42 12.23 -2.53 4.94
C LEU A 42 11.67 -3.31 6.14
N VAL A 43 11.93 -4.62 6.22
CA VAL A 43 11.35 -5.53 7.23
C VAL A 43 11.71 -5.15 8.67
N THR A 44 12.88 -4.52 8.89
CA THR A 44 13.31 -4.07 10.23
C THR A 44 12.47 -2.92 10.78
N GLY A 45 11.63 -2.29 9.95
CA GLY A 45 10.76 -1.19 10.33
C GLY A 45 11.51 0.12 10.64
N GLY A 46 10.77 1.11 11.15
CA GLY A 46 11.33 2.40 11.58
C GLY A 46 11.57 3.44 10.47
N PHE A 47 11.16 3.15 9.24
CA PHE A 47 11.34 4.06 8.11
C PHE A 47 10.23 5.11 8.01
N SER A 48 10.59 6.30 7.51
CA SER A 48 9.59 7.31 7.14
C SER A 48 8.78 6.84 5.92
N LYS A 49 7.54 7.33 5.77
CA LYS A 49 6.69 6.99 4.62
C LYS A 49 7.37 7.26 3.27
N SER A 50 8.11 8.37 3.16
CA SER A 50 8.86 8.68 1.94
C SER A 50 9.98 7.68 1.69
N ALA A 51 10.71 7.29 2.74
CA ALA A 51 11.78 6.31 2.62
C ALA A 51 11.24 4.94 2.18
N VAL A 52 10.12 4.48 2.77
CA VAL A 52 9.45 3.23 2.36
C VAL A 52 9.13 3.25 0.87
N LEU A 53 8.49 4.31 0.37
CA LEU A 53 8.11 4.41 -1.05
C LEU A 53 9.32 4.43 -1.99
N THR A 54 10.35 5.23 -1.67
CA THR A 54 11.57 5.31 -2.49
C THR A 54 12.32 3.97 -2.52
N THR A 55 12.48 3.33 -1.37
CA THR A 55 13.18 2.03 -1.27
C THR A 55 12.39 0.93 -1.98
N ALA A 56 11.06 0.91 -1.85
CA ALA A 56 10.22 -0.04 -2.58
C ALA A 56 10.33 0.14 -4.11
N GLY A 57 10.32 1.38 -4.60
CA GLY A 57 10.48 1.68 -6.02
C GLY A 57 11.85 1.25 -6.57
N SER A 58 12.93 1.49 -5.81
CA SER A 58 14.27 1.02 -6.17
C SER A 58 14.31 -0.51 -6.23
N TRP A 59 13.77 -1.18 -5.21
CA TRP A 59 13.76 -2.65 -5.15
C TRP A 59 12.98 -3.28 -6.31
N LEU A 60 11.82 -2.71 -6.68
CA LEU A 60 11.06 -3.19 -7.83
C LEU A 60 11.85 -3.04 -9.15
N SER A 61 12.58 -1.93 -9.31
CA SER A 61 13.42 -1.70 -10.49
C SER A 61 14.55 -2.73 -10.58
N ASP A 62 15.23 -3.00 -9.46
CA ASP A 62 16.29 -4.01 -9.36
C ASP A 62 15.75 -5.41 -9.69
N LEU A 63 14.56 -5.75 -9.16
CA LEU A 63 13.91 -7.04 -9.40
C LEU A 63 13.57 -7.24 -10.88
N LEU A 64 13.03 -6.20 -11.53
CA LEU A 64 12.69 -6.25 -12.95
C LEU A 64 13.92 -6.41 -13.84
N GLU A 65 15.02 -5.72 -13.51
CA GLU A 65 16.29 -5.88 -14.23
C GLU A 65 16.88 -7.28 -14.03
N GLY A 66 16.94 -7.77 -12.78
CA GLY A 66 17.39 -9.13 -12.50
C GLY A 66 16.59 -10.18 -13.27
N ASN A 67 15.26 -10.04 -13.31
CA ASN A 67 14.39 -10.94 -14.09
C ASN A 67 14.68 -10.89 -15.59
N ARG A 68 14.97 -9.70 -16.16
CA ARG A 68 15.36 -9.57 -17.58
C ARG A 68 16.69 -10.27 -17.86
N MET A 69 17.69 -10.06 -17.02
CA MET A 69 19.00 -10.70 -17.16
C MET A 69 18.90 -12.22 -17.09
N LEU A 70 18.20 -12.75 -16.09
CA LEU A 70 17.97 -14.20 -15.95
C LEU A 70 17.25 -14.78 -17.15
N ALA A 71 16.22 -14.09 -17.66
CA ALA A 71 15.51 -14.52 -18.86
C ALA A 71 16.40 -14.54 -20.12
N GLN A 72 17.36 -13.61 -20.23
CA GLN A 72 18.33 -13.60 -21.31
C GLN A 72 19.31 -14.76 -21.19
N GLU A 73 19.85 -15.03 -19.99
CA GLU A 73 20.77 -16.14 -19.74
C GLU A 73 20.11 -17.49 -20.05
N LEU A 74 18.86 -17.68 -19.62
CA LEU A 74 18.07 -18.89 -19.93
C LEU A 74 17.86 -19.12 -21.43
N LYS A 75 17.82 -18.05 -22.24
CA LYS A 75 17.76 -18.16 -23.70
C LYS A 75 19.09 -18.55 -24.34
N GLN A 76 20.22 -18.21 -23.71
CA GLN A 76 21.56 -18.57 -24.22
C GLN A 76 21.94 -20.01 -23.85
N LEU A 77 21.35 -20.56 -22.78
CA LEU A 77 21.55 -21.93 -22.33
C LEU A 77 20.66 -22.96 -23.05
N LYS A 78 19.66 -22.49 -23.81
CA LYS A 78 18.76 -23.32 -24.63
C LYS A 78 19.19 -23.32 -26.09
#